data_AF-A2FE33-F1
#
_entry.id   AF-A2FE33-F1
#
_cell.length_a   1.000
_cell.length_b   1.000
_cell.length_c   1.000
_cell.angle_alpha   90.00
_cell.angle_beta   90.00
_cell.angle_gamma   90.00
#
_symmetry.space_group_name_H-M   'P 1'
#
loop_
_entity.id
_entity.type
_entity.pdbx_description
1 polymer ?
#
loop_
_entity_poly.entity_id
_entity_poly.type
_entity_poly.pdbx_seq_one_letter_code
_entity_poly.pdbx_strand_id
1 'polypeptide(L)'
;MNTNVDAQTLLTRVIQSFHDSEKKSKTIAKEIIEKQKMEAEESENENDVLQNKCIFCKNLIESSELVSILPCCNALCHVKCIAKHNSNSCPSCKGRIPQDFKNLCNELTPYAD
;
A
#
# COMPACT_ATOMS: atom_id res chain seq x y z
N MET A 1 36.03 9.74 38.65
CA MET A 1 34.80 10.14 39.39
C MET A 1 33.98 8.87 39.59
N ASN A 2 33.88 8.38 40.83
CA ASN A 2 33.27 7.10 41.17
C ASN A 2 31.74 7.22 41.19
N THR A 3 31.03 6.68 40.20
CA THR A 3 29.57 6.59 40.24
C THR A 3 29.18 5.26 40.89
N ASN A 4 29.24 5.20 42.22
CA ASN A 4 28.58 4.12 42.95
C ASN A 4 27.07 4.41 42.90
N VAL A 5 26.42 4.01 41.81
CA VAL A 5 24.97 4.15 41.66
C VAL A 5 24.34 3.07 42.52
N ASP A 6 23.72 3.49 43.61
CA ASP A 6 23.08 2.60 44.56
C ASP A 6 21.99 1.73 43.88
N ALA A 7 21.85 0.49 44.33
CA ALA A 7 20.93 -0.48 43.74
C ALA A 7 19.48 0.03 43.75
N GLN A 8 19.09 0.78 44.78
CA GLN A 8 17.78 1.42 44.87
C GLN A 8 17.57 2.43 43.75
N THR A 9 18.61 3.22 43.42
CA THR A 9 18.56 4.20 42.33
C THR A 9 18.40 3.52 40.97
N LEU A 10 19.06 2.38 40.76
CA LEU A 10 18.90 1.60 39.52
C LEU A 10 17.48 1.04 39.39
N LEU A 11 16.94 0.44 40.45
CA LEU A 11 15.59 -0.10 40.47
C LEU A 11 14.54 0.99 40.21
N THR A 12 14.67 2.16 40.82
CA THR A 12 13.75 3.29 40.58
C THR A 12 13.79 3.74 39.11
N ARG A 13 14.96 3.80 38.47
CA ARG A 13 15.08 4.16 37.05
C ARG A 13 14.42 3.16 36.13
N VAL A 14 14.55 1.87 36.43
CA VAL A 14 13.93 0.79 35.66
C VAL A 14 12.41 0.87 35.76
N ILE A 15 11.87 1.03 36.97
CA ILE A 15 10.43 1.18 37.21
C ILE A 15 9.87 2.41 36.48
N GLN A 16 10.58 3.55 36.57
CA GLN A 16 10.19 4.78 35.89
C GLN A 16 10.14 4.58 34.36
N SER A 17 11.14 3.89 33.80
CA SER A 17 11.20 3.60 32.37
C SER A 17 10.03 2.75 31.89
N PHE A 18 9.57 1.79 32.70
CA PHE A 18 8.38 0.99 32.38
C PHE A 18 7.10 1.83 32.39
N HIS A 19 6.92 2.70 33.40
CA HIS A 19 5.77 3.61 33.43
C HIS A 19 5.76 4.60 32.26
N ASP A 20 6.92 5.13 31.89
CA ASP A 20 7.04 6.07 30.78
C ASP A 20 6.75 5.36 29.44
N SER A 21 7.19 4.10 29.31
CA SER A 21 6.88 3.26 28.14
C SER A 21 5.39 2.94 28.04
N GLU A 22 4.73 2.62 29.15
CA GLU A 22 3.29 2.35 29.19
C GLU A 22 2.47 3.60 28.84
N LYS A 23 2.84 4.76 29.40
CA LYS A 23 2.22 6.05 29.06
C LYS A 23 2.40 6.36 27.58
N LYS A 24 3.62 6.20 27.06
CA LYS A 24 3.92 6.42 25.64
C LYS A 24 3.11 5.50 24.73
N SER A 25 2.97 4.23 25.10
CA SER A 25 2.14 3.26 24.37
C SER A 25 0.67 3.69 24.32
N LYS A 26 0.11 4.16 25.45
CA LYS A 26 -1.27 4.68 25.51
C LYS A 26 -1.45 5.95 24.69
N THR A 27 -0.47 6.86 24.67
CA THR A 27 -0.52 8.08 23.85
C THR A 27 -0.48 7.73 22.37
N ILE A 28 0.44 6.86 21.94
CA ILE A 28 0.53 6.40 20.55
C ILE A 28 -0.78 5.75 20.11
N ALA A 29 -1.37 4.89 20.94
CA ALA A 29 -2.66 4.26 20.63
C ALA A 29 -3.78 5.30 20.44
N LYS A 30 -3.84 6.35 21.28
CA LYS A 30 -4.80 7.44 21.14
C LYS A 30 -4.58 8.25 19.85
N GLU A 31 -3.33 8.61 19.56
CA GLU A 31 -2.97 9.36 18.33
C GLU A 31 -3.31 8.57 17.06
N ILE A 32 -3.12 7.25 17.05
CA ILE A 32 -3.50 6.39 15.92
C ILE A 32 -5.03 6.38 15.74
N ILE A 33 -5.79 6.21 16.82
CA ILE A 33 -7.26 6.20 16.78
C ILE A 33 -7.80 7.56 16.33
N GLU A 34 -7.19 8.66 16.77
CA GLU A 34 -7.60 10.02 16.42
C GLU A 34 -7.31 10.33 14.95
N LYS A 35 -6.14 9.93 14.42
CA LYS A 35 -5.83 10.02 12.98
C LYS A 35 -6.82 9.23 12.12
N GLN A 36 -7.15 8.00 12.53
CA GLN A 36 -8.13 7.17 11.82
C GLN A 36 -9.54 7.76 11.83
N LYS A 37 -9.91 8.53 12.87
CA LYS A 37 -11.21 9.23 12.93
C LYS A 37 -11.25 10.48 12.05
N MET A 38 -10.16 11.26 12.02
CA MET A 38 -10.07 12.41 11.12
C MET A 38 -10.10 11.98 9.64
N GLU A 39 -9.45 10.86 9.31
CA GLU A 39 -9.51 10.26 7.96
C GLU A 39 -10.91 9.74 7.58
N ALA A 40 -11.81 9.51 8.55
CA ALA A 40 -13.18 9.06 8.30
C ALA A 40 -14.19 10.22 8.19
N GLU A 41 -13.85 11.43 8.63
CA GLU A 41 -14.77 12.57 8.71
C GLU A 41 -14.45 13.70 7.68
N GLU A 42 -13.34 13.60 6.93
CA GLU A 42 -12.96 14.52 5.84
C GLU A 42 -12.98 13.85 4.43
N SER A 43 -14.04 13.14 4.04
CA SER A 43 -14.17 12.69 2.65
C SER A 43 -15.60 12.66 2.11
N GLU A 44 -16.31 13.79 2.20
CA GLU A 44 -17.37 14.12 1.23
C GLU A 44 -16.83 14.93 0.03
N ASN A 45 -15.51 15.01 -0.19
CA ASN A 45 -14.97 15.50 -1.45
C ASN A 45 -13.59 14.93 -1.79
N GLU A 46 -13.46 14.42 -3.03
CA GLU A 46 -12.26 13.88 -3.69
C GLU A 46 -11.72 12.52 -3.21
N ASN A 47 -12.45 11.47 -3.60
CA ASN A 47 -12.06 10.06 -3.58
C ASN A 47 -10.77 9.75 -4.37
N ASP A 48 -9.60 10.08 -3.83
CA ASP A 48 -8.31 9.43 -4.18
C ASP A 48 -8.02 8.26 -3.23
N VAL A 49 -9.07 7.49 -2.88
CA VAL A 49 -8.92 6.15 -2.31
C VAL A 49 -8.37 5.28 -3.42
N LEU A 50 -7.04 5.25 -3.63
CA LEU A 50 -6.26 4.31 -4.46
C LEU A 50 -7.16 3.42 -5.33
N GLN A 51 -7.84 4.03 -6.30
CA GLN A 51 -8.91 3.31 -6.98
C GLN A 51 -8.19 2.32 -7.87
N ASN A 52 -8.36 1.02 -7.61
CA ASN A 52 -7.80 -0.09 -8.40
C ASN A 52 -8.39 -0.05 -9.81
N LYS A 53 -8.09 0.98 -10.60
CA LYS A 53 -8.61 1.18 -11.95
C LYS A 53 -7.63 0.59 -12.94
N CYS A 54 -8.15 -0.19 -13.87
CA CYS A 54 -7.35 -0.66 -14.98
C CYS A 54 -6.92 0.53 -15.84
N ILE A 55 -5.62 0.65 -16.11
CA ILE A 55 -5.12 1.80 -16.88
C ILE A 55 -5.59 1.85 -18.33
N PHE A 56 -6.08 0.74 -18.88
CA PHE A 56 -6.55 0.65 -20.26
C PHE A 56 -8.03 1.00 -20.38
N CYS A 57 -8.92 0.37 -19.60
CA CYS A 57 -10.36 0.61 -19.70
C CYS A 57 -10.91 1.65 -18.72
N LYS A 58 -10.09 2.09 -17.75
CA LYS A 58 -10.43 3.06 -16.68
C LYS A 58 -11.54 2.61 -15.72
N ASN A 59 -12.06 1.39 -15.87
CA ASN A 59 -13.00 0.79 -14.93
C ASN A 59 -12.27 0.32 -13.67
N LEU A 60 -13.01 0.28 -12.56
CA LEU A 60 -12.58 -0.37 -11.33
C LEU A 60 -12.34 -1.85 -11.58
N ILE A 61 -11.34 -2.39 -10.91
CA ILE A 61 -11.01 -3.81 -10.87
C ILE A 61 -11.72 -4.41 -9.66
N GLU A 62 -12.49 -5.46 -9.91
CA GLU A 62 -13.18 -6.22 -8.87
C GLU A 62 -12.32 -7.39 -8.36
N SER A 63 -12.58 -7.87 -7.13
CA SER A 63 -11.76 -8.90 -6.46
C SER A 63 -11.69 -10.24 -7.19
N SER A 64 -12.63 -10.51 -8.11
CA SER A 64 -12.67 -11.73 -8.92
C SER A 64 -11.99 -11.60 -10.28
N GLU A 65 -11.56 -10.41 -10.67
CA GLU A 65 -10.97 -10.20 -12.00
C GLU A 65 -9.49 -10.53 -12.04
N LEU A 66 -9.05 -11.17 -13.13
CA LEU A 66 -7.65 -11.46 -13.33
C LEU A 66 -6.87 -10.20 -13.74
N VAL A 67 -5.90 -9.84 -12.91
CA VAL A 67 -5.08 -8.63 -13.08
C VAL A 67 -3.60 -8.94 -13.27
N SER A 68 -2.92 -7.98 -13.86
CA SER A 68 -1.47 -7.96 -13.97
C SER A 68 -0.94 -6.56 -13.68
N ILE A 69 0.34 -6.50 -13.36
CA ILE A 69 1.07 -5.28 -13.04
C ILE A 69 2.06 -5.02 -14.17
N LEU A 70 1.98 -3.83 -14.77
CA LEU A 70 2.87 -3.46 -15.85
C LEU A 70 4.32 -3.30 -15.35
N PRO A 71 5.30 -4.00 -15.95
CA PRO A 71 6.68 -4.00 -15.47
C PRO A 71 7.39 -2.64 -15.60
N CYS A 72 6.87 -1.73 -16.43
CA CYS A 72 7.48 -0.42 -16.69
C CYS A 72 7.13 0.67 -15.67
N CYS A 73 6.03 0.54 -14.93
CA CYS A 73 5.55 1.60 -14.01
C CYS A 73 4.68 1.09 -12.86
N ASN A 74 4.54 -0.23 -12.71
CA ASN A 74 3.69 -0.87 -11.72
C ASN A 74 2.20 -0.50 -11.77
N ALA A 75 1.75 0.05 -12.90
CA ALA A 75 0.35 0.34 -13.12
C ALA A 75 -0.47 -0.96 -13.24
N LEU A 76 -1.66 -0.96 -12.63
CA LEU A 76 -2.56 -2.10 -12.59
C LEU A 76 -3.42 -2.17 -13.86
N CYS A 77 -3.61 -3.38 -14.39
CA CYS A 77 -4.48 -3.62 -15.54
C CYS A 77 -5.13 -5.00 -15.52
N HIS A 78 -6.30 -5.13 -16.16
CA HIS A 78 -6.86 -6.44 -16.46
C HIS A 78 -5.99 -7.18 -17.47
N VAL A 79 -5.83 -8.49 -17.28
CA VAL A 79 -5.14 -9.38 -18.23
C VAL A 79 -5.76 -9.29 -19.63
N LYS A 80 -7.09 -9.32 -19.73
CA LYS A 80 -7.83 -9.17 -21.00
C LYS A 80 -7.57 -7.84 -21.71
N CYS A 81 -7.31 -6.76 -20.96
CA CYS A 81 -7.09 -5.44 -21.54
C CYS A 81 -5.69 -5.28 -22.14
N ILE A 82 -4.66 -5.79 -21.45
CA ILE A 82 -3.30 -5.76 -21.99
C ILE A 82 -3.14 -6.71 -23.19
N ALA A 83 -3.82 -7.86 -23.17
CA ALA A 83 -3.86 -8.79 -24.30
C ALA A 83 -4.41 -8.15 -25.58
N LYS A 84 -5.49 -7.34 -25.46
CA LYS A 84 -6.08 -6.57 -26.57
C LYS A 84 -5.28 -5.33 -26.98
N HIS A 85 -4.28 -4.92 -26.20
CA HIS A 85 -3.53 -3.70 -26.45
C HIS A 85 -2.44 -3.94 -27.50
N ASN A 86 -2.63 -3.36 -28.69
CA ASN A 86 -1.74 -3.60 -29.83
C ASN A 86 -0.35 -2.98 -29.67
N SER A 87 -0.19 -1.87 -28.95
CA SER A 87 1.10 -1.16 -28.86
C SER A 87 1.99 -1.69 -27.74
N ASN A 88 3.31 -1.68 -27.93
CA ASN A 88 4.27 -2.05 -26.88
C ASN A 88 4.63 -0.85 -26.00
N SER A 89 3.71 0.10 -25.84
CA SER A 89 3.89 1.31 -25.03
C SER A 89 2.79 1.43 -23.99
N CYS A 90 3.19 1.72 -22.75
CA CYS A 90 2.29 1.92 -21.63
C CYS A 90 1.52 3.24 -21.78
N PRO A 91 0.18 3.26 -21.65
CA PRO A 91 -0.59 4.50 -21.76
C PRO A 91 -0.37 5.44 -20.56
N SER A 92 0.17 4.95 -19.44
CA SER A 92 0.47 5.75 -18.25
C SER A 92 1.84 6.43 -18.34
N CYS A 93 2.92 5.67 -18.51
CA CYS A 93 4.29 6.20 -18.48
C CYS A 93 4.97 6.30 -19.86
N LYS A 94 4.32 5.85 -20.94
CA LYS A 94 4.88 5.71 -22.29
C LYS A 94 6.06 4.75 -22.41
N GLY A 95 6.47 4.11 -21.31
CA GLY A 95 7.52 3.11 -21.26
C GLY A 95 7.18 1.86 -22.07
N ARG A 96 8.21 1.11 -22.47
CA ARG A 96 8.07 -0.09 -23.28
C ARG A 96 7.48 -1.24 -22.46
N ILE A 97 6.49 -1.92 -23.02
CA ILE A 97 5.93 -3.17 -22.50
C ILE A 97 6.69 -4.33 -23.16
N PRO A 98 7.38 -5.21 -22.40
CA PRO A 98 8.07 -6.37 -22.96
C PRO A 98 7.11 -7.31 -23.70
N GLN A 99 7.56 -7.89 -24.82
CA GLN A 99 6.74 -8.80 -25.61
C GLN A 99 6.42 -10.09 -24.85
N ASP A 100 7.37 -10.63 -24.10
CA ASP A 100 7.18 -11.85 -23.31
C ASP A 100 6.10 -11.67 -22.23
N PHE A 101 6.03 -10.47 -21.64
CA PHE A 101 4.97 -10.10 -20.71
C PHE A 101 3.59 -10.10 -21.39
N LYS A 102 3.49 -9.60 -22.64
CA LYS A 102 2.25 -9.68 -23.42
C LYS A 102 1.87 -11.11 -23.75
N ASN A 103 2.84 -11.94 -24.12
CA ASN A 103 2.61 -13.36 -24.43
C ASN A 103 2.05 -14.09 -23.20
N LEU A 104 2.63 -13.87 -22.03
CA LEU A 104 2.12 -14.39 -20.76
C LEU A 104 0.68 -13.93 -20.49
N CYS A 105 0.38 -12.65 -20.68
CA CYS A 105 -0.98 -12.16 -20.49
C CYS A 105 -1.97 -12.76 -21.51
N ASN A 106 -1.54 -13.01 -22.75
CA ASN A 106 -2.37 -13.69 -23.76
C ASN A 106 -2.67 -15.14 -23.36
N GLU A 107 -1.68 -15.87 -22.85
CA GLU A 107 -1.85 -17.24 -22.36
C GLU A 107 -2.81 -17.33 -21.16
N LEU A 108 -2.86 -16.29 -20.34
CA LEU A 108 -3.74 -16.20 -19.18
C LEU A 108 -5.15 -15.68 -19.51
N THR A 109 -5.37 -15.15 -20.72
CA THR A 109 -6.66 -14.57 -21.12
C THR A 109 -7.84 -15.55 -21.04
N PRO A 110 -7.70 -16.86 -21.34
CA PRO A 110 -8.79 -17.84 -21.17
C PRO A 110 -9.30 -18.02 -19.73
N TYR A 111 -8.58 -17.51 -18.73
CA TYR A 111 -8.95 -17.58 -17.32
C TYR A 111 -9.43 -16.21 -16.78
N ALA A 112 -9.58 -15.21 -17.64
CA ALA A 112 -9.90 -13.83 -17.26
C ALA A 112 -11.40 -13.48 -17.38
N ASP A 113 -12.25 -14.51 -17.42
CA ASP A 113 -13.72 -14.43 -17.51
C ASP A 113 -14.41 -14.51 -16.14
#